data_AF-A0A841M1K7-F1
#
_entry.id   AF-A0A841M1K7-F1
#
_cell.length_a   1.000
_cell.length_b   1.000
_cell.length_c   1.000
_cell.angle_alpha   90.00
_cell.angle_beta   90.00
_cell.angle_gamma   90.00
#
_symmetry.space_group_name_H-M   'P 1'
#
loop_
_entity.id
_entity.type
_entity.pdbx_description
1 polymer ?
#
loop_
_entity_poly.entity_id
_entity_poly.type
_entity_poly.pdbx_seq_one_letter_code
_entity_poly.pdbx_strand_id
1 'polypeptide(L)'
;MRGSRQNPFSIFQIAKETIATRSTFYIESAVGIFGWLDTPMPKWYYLAMIAAISIATIAHIFEIKTNDKPLQLSLFSSCVIYSAAVFASLYLYYTPVGAPAVYGVQGRYLLVSAIILSVATPSIMRGHQSMILTVPVIWLIQLICAIESFRVIVFRYYLS
;
A
#
# COMPACT_ATOMS: atom_id res chain seq x y z
N MET A 1 18.04 17.19 21.51
CA MET A 1 17.29 18.36 22.00
C MET A 1 16.05 17.86 22.73
N ARG A 2 15.93 18.14 24.04
CA ARG A 2 14.85 17.73 24.93
C ARG A 2 13.71 18.75 24.84
N GLY A 3 12.51 18.35 24.43
CA GLY A 3 11.35 19.25 24.49
C GLY A 3 10.16 18.84 23.64
N SER A 4 9.51 17.71 23.94
CA SER A 4 8.16 17.44 23.43
C SER A 4 7.39 16.53 24.38
N ARG A 5 7.35 16.89 25.66
CA ARG A 5 6.29 16.39 26.54
C ARG A 5 5.21 17.47 26.54
N GLN A 6 3.96 17.08 26.26
CA GLN A 6 2.73 17.83 26.55
C GLN A 6 2.12 18.74 25.47
N ASN A 7 2.04 18.31 24.20
CA ASN A 7 1.05 18.91 23.30
C ASN A 7 0.27 17.81 22.55
N PRO A 8 -1.05 17.63 22.78
CA PRO A 8 -1.86 16.64 22.05
C PRO A 8 -1.81 16.85 20.53
N PHE A 9 -1.63 18.10 20.09
CA PHE A 9 -1.45 18.46 18.69
C PHE A 9 -0.12 18.01 18.08
N SER A 10 0.89 17.64 18.89
CA SER A 10 2.16 17.13 18.37
C SER A 10 2.00 15.77 17.70
N ILE A 11 0.94 15.01 18.02
CA ILE A 11 0.63 13.72 17.38
C ILE A 11 0.31 13.93 15.89
N PHE A 12 -0.43 14.98 15.55
CA PHE A 12 -0.75 15.30 14.15
C PHE A 12 0.46 15.77 13.37
N GLN A 13 1.35 16.56 13.99
CA GLN A 13 2.58 17.00 13.37
C GLN A 13 3.55 15.82 13.14
N ILE A 14 3.71 14.96 14.14
CA ILE A 14 4.45 13.70 14.05
C ILE A 14 3.89 12.82 12.94
N ALA A 15 2.57 12.66 12.84
CA ALA A 15 1.95 11.87 11.78
C ALA A 15 2.24 12.46 10.39
N LYS A 16 2.14 13.79 10.22
CA LYS A 16 2.45 14.46 8.95
C LYS A 16 3.93 14.29 8.55
N GLU A 17 4.85 14.53 9.48
CA GLU A 17 6.30 14.36 9.24
C GLU A 17 6.65 12.91 8.94
N THR A 18 5.99 11.96 9.61
CA THR A 18 6.13 10.52 9.37
C THR A 18 5.68 10.14 7.95
N ILE A 19 4.52 10.63 7.52
CA ILE A 19 3.99 10.34 6.18
C ILE A 19 4.87 10.98 5.09
N ALA A 20 5.25 12.25 5.26
CA ALA A 20 6.07 12.96 4.27
C ALA A 20 7.43 12.29 4.06
N THR A 21 8.10 11.93 5.16
CA THR A 21 9.47 11.38 5.12
C THR A 21 9.51 9.89 4.74
N ARG A 22 8.44 9.12 5.03
CA ARG A 22 8.39 7.66 4.77
C ARG A 22 7.49 7.24 3.62
N SER A 23 6.94 8.19 2.86
CA SER A 23 6.03 7.93 1.73
C SER A 23 6.62 6.93 0.72
N THR A 24 7.87 7.15 0.26
CA THR A 24 8.57 6.23 -0.65
C THR A 24 8.72 4.84 -0.06
N PHE A 25 9.14 4.75 1.21
CA PHE A 25 9.27 3.48 1.91
C PHE A 25 7.93 2.75 2.02
N TYR A 26 6.82 3.45 2.30
CA TYR A 26 5.50 2.83 2.34
C TYR A 26 5.05 2.30 0.98
N ILE A 27 5.35 3.00 -0.11
CA ILE A 27 5.03 2.53 -1.45
C ILE A 27 5.87 1.30 -1.82
N GLU A 28 7.19 1.36 -1.61
CA GLU A 28 8.09 0.25 -1.92
C GLU A 28 7.79 -0.98 -1.05
N SER A 29 7.51 -0.79 0.25
CA SER A 29 7.12 -1.89 1.15
C SER A 29 5.68 -2.37 0.97
N ALA A 30 4.82 -1.62 0.25
CA ALA A 30 3.53 -2.11 -0.20
C ALA A 30 3.67 -3.04 -1.40
N VAL A 31 4.53 -2.70 -2.36
CA VAL A 31 4.83 -3.59 -3.49
C VAL A 31 5.62 -4.82 -3.03
N GLY A 32 6.61 -4.61 -2.17
CA GLY A 32 7.43 -5.66 -1.57
C GLY A 32 8.91 -5.31 -1.60
N ILE A 33 9.48 -5.09 -0.41
CA ILE A 33 10.94 -5.18 -0.19
C ILE A 33 11.19 -6.58 0.37
N PHE A 34 11.98 -7.39 -0.34
CA PHE A 34 12.13 -8.81 -0.04
C PHE A 34 13.04 -9.05 1.17
N GLY A 35 12.97 -10.27 1.73
CA GLY A 35 13.70 -10.66 2.93
C GLY A 35 13.17 -9.95 4.17
N TRP A 36 14.07 -9.28 4.91
CA TRP A 36 13.74 -8.52 6.12
C TRP A 36 13.77 -7.01 5.84
N LEU A 37 13.17 -6.60 4.71
CA LEU A 37 13.22 -5.23 4.15
C LEU A 37 14.62 -4.77 3.70
N ASP A 38 15.50 -5.72 3.41
CA ASP A 38 16.91 -5.47 3.10
C ASP A 38 17.26 -5.76 1.63
N THR A 39 16.30 -6.26 0.85
CA THR A 39 16.47 -6.47 -0.60
C THR A 39 15.47 -5.65 -1.38
N PRO A 40 15.80 -4.36 -1.62
CA PRO A 40 15.00 -3.54 -2.51
C PRO A 40 15.12 -4.05 -3.94
N MET A 41 14.00 -4.06 -4.64
CA MET A 41 13.96 -4.34 -6.07
C MET A 41 14.47 -3.15 -6.89
N PRO A 42 14.86 -3.35 -8.16
CA PRO A 42 15.20 -2.26 -9.07
C PRO A 42 14.05 -1.24 -9.18
N LYS A 43 14.35 0.06 -9.35
CA LYS A 43 13.32 1.12 -9.41
C LYS A 43 12.23 0.87 -10.46
N TRP A 44 12.60 0.31 -11.62
CA TRP A 44 11.66 0.00 -12.69
C TRP A 44 10.60 -1.03 -12.26
N TYR A 45 10.94 -1.96 -11.35
CA TYR A 45 10.03 -2.97 -10.82
C TYR A 45 8.88 -2.32 -10.03
N TYR A 46 9.23 -1.38 -9.14
CA TYR A 46 8.24 -0.63 -8.39
C TYR A 46 7.33 0.20 -9.30
N LEU A 47 7.90 0.85 -10.33
CA LEU A 47 7.13 1.59 -11.32
C LEU A 47 6.17 0.69 -12.11
N ALA A 48 6.63 -0.48 -12.54
CA ALA A 48 5.82 -1.46 -13.27
C ALA A 48 4.64 -1.97 -12.41
N MET A 49 4.89 -2.27 -11.14
CA MET A 49 3.85 -2.71 -10.21
C MET A 49 2.82 -1.60 -9.90
N ILE A 50 3.28 -0.37 -9.67
CA ILE A 50 2.40 0.79 -9.48
C ILE A 50 1.55 1.02 -10.73
N ALA A 51 2.14 0.91 -11.93
CA ALA A 51 1.43 1.04 -13.19
C ALA A 51 0.36 -0.06 -13.34
N ALA A 52 0.69 -1.33 -13.05
CA ALA A 52 -0.27 -2.43 -13.11
C ALA A 52 -1.45 -2.23 -12.15
N ILE A 53 -1.19 -1.82 -10.90
CA ILE A 53 -2.23 -1.53 -9.91
C ILE A 53 -3.10 -0.34 -10.36
N SER A 54 -2.48 0.69 -10.93
CA SER A 54 -3.18 1.88 -11.42
C SER A 54 -4.08 1.52 -12.61
N ILE A 55 -3.57 0.77 -13.58
CA ILE A 55 -4.34 0.27 -14.74
C ILE A 55 -5.52 -0.60 -14.27
N ALA A 56 -5.28 -1.52 -13.34
CA ALA A 56 -6.32 -2.39 -12.78
C ALA A 56 -7.41 -1.57 -12.05
N THR A 57 -7.00 -0.60 -11.24
CA THR A 57 -7.91 0.26 -10.47
C THR A 57 -8.76 1.13 -11.40
N ILE A 58 -8.13 1.75 -12.41
CA ILE A 58 -8.82 2.55 -13.42
C ILE A 58 -9.83 1.68 -14.19
N ALA A 59 -9.41 0.49 -14.66
CA ALA A 59 -10.30 -0.44 -15.34
C ALA A 59 -11.51 -0.81 -14.46
N HIS A 60 -11.27 -1.09 -13.17
CA HIS A 60 -12.31 -1.45 -12.19
C HIS A 60 -13.27 -0.29 -11.86
N ILE A 61 -12.85 0.97 -11.95
CA ILE A 61 -13.73 2.14 -11.74
C ILE A 61 -14.74 2.29 -12.90
N PHE A 62 -14.36 1.87 -14.11
CA PHE A 62 -15.23 1.95 -15.30
C PHE A 62 -16.22 0.79 -15.42
N GLU A 63 -16.08 -0.27 -14.62
CA GLU A 63 -17.04 -1.36 -14.54
C GLU A 63 -18.36 -0.92 -13.92
N ILE A 64 -19.47 -1.47 -14.41
CA ILE A 64 -20.80 -1.23 -13.85
C ILE A 64 -20.90 -1.95 -12.51
N LYS A 65 -21.12 -1.19 -11.43
CA LYS A 65 -21.27 -1.72 -10.07
C LYS A 65 -22.59 -1.32 -9.45
N THR A 66 -23.08 -2.13 -8.52
CA THR A 66 -24.19 -1.77 -7.63
C THR A 66 -23.73 -0.63 -6.72
N ASN A 67 -24.46 0.50 -6.77
CA ASN A 67 -24.10 1.70 -6.03
C ASN A 67 -24.82 1.72 -4.67
N ASP A 68 -24.42 0.81 -3.78
CA ASP A 68 -25.00 0.67 -2.45
C ASP A 68 -24.27 1.58 -1.43
N LYS A 69 -24.82 2.78 -1.21
CA LYS A 69 -24.22 3.80 -0.34
C LYS A 69 -23.94 3.34 1.10
N PRO A 70 -24.87 2.68 1.83
CA PRO A 70 -24.58 2.20 3.17
C PRO A 70 -23.46 1.14 3.20
N LEU A 71 -23.41 0.25 2.20
CA LEU A 71 -22.31 -0.71 2.07
C LEU A 71 -20.97 0.01 1.85
N GLN A 72 -20.91 0.98 0.93
CA GLN A 72 -19.70 1.77 0.67
C GLN A 72 -19.22 2.52 1.91
N LEU A 73 -20.14 3.12 2.68
CA LEU A 73 -19.82 3.81 3.92
C LEU A 73 -19.28 2.83 4.99
N SER A 74 -19.86 1.64 5.08
CA SER A 74 -19.38 0.57 5.98
C SER A 74 -17.98 0.08 5.60
N LEU A 75 -17.72 -0.11 4.31
CA LEU A 75 -16.40 -0.49 3.80
C LEU A 75 -15.37 0.61 4.07
N PHE A 76 -15.73 1.87 3.83
CA PHE A 76 -14.85 3.01 4.11
C PHE A 76 -14.53 3.13 5.61
N SER A 77 -15.53 3.00 6.48
CA SER A 77 -15.31 3.06 7.94
C SER A 77 -14.45 1.89 8.42
N SER A 78 -14.65 0.68 7.90
CA SER A 78 -13.81 -0.48 8.21
C SER A 78 -12.34 -0.25 7.83
N CYS A 79 -12.08 0.38 6.68
CA CYS A 79 -10.73 0.74 6.23
C CYS A 79 -10.04 1.72 7.19
N VAL A 80 -10.76 2.74 7.67
CA VAL A 80 -10.25 3.70 8.64
C VAL A 80 -9.96 3.02 9.98
N ILE A 81 -10.89 2.21 10.49
CA ILE A 81 -10.74 1.49 11.77
C ILE A 81 -9.58 0.50 11.71
N TYR A 82 -9.49 -0.30 10.65
CA TYR A 82 -8.41 -1.25 10.46
C TYR A 82 -7.04 -0.56 10.44
N SER A 83 -6.93 0.51 9.65
CA SER A 83 -5.68 1.29 9.57
C SER A 83 -5.32 1.85 10.94
N ALA A 84 -6.27 2.46 11.65
CA ALA A 84 -6.05 2.96 13.01
C ALA A 84 -5.60 1.85 13.99
N ALA A 85 -6.18 0.65 13.91
CA ALA A 85 -5.79 -0.50 14.73
C ALA A 85 -4.37 -0.99 14.43
N VAL A 86 -3.95 -1.00 13.17
CA VAL A 86 -2.56 -1.32 12.78
C VAL A 86 -1.60 -0.30 13.37
N PHE A 87 -1.88 1.00 13.24
CA PHE A 87 -1.03 2.03 13.83
C PHE A 87 -1.00 1.96 15.36
N ALA A 88 -2.16 1.73 16.00
CA ALA A 88 -2.25 1.60 17.46
C ALA A 88 -1.48 0.39 17.99
N SER A 89 -1.63 -0.78 17.35
CA SER A 89 -0.91 -2.00 17.76
C SER A 89 0.61 -1.85 17.64
N LEU A 90 1.09 -1.26 16.54
CA LEU A 90 2.53 -1.00 16.33
C LEU A 90 3.08 0.09 17.24
N TYR A 91 2.26 1.09 17.59
CA TYR A 91 2.63 2.08 18.58
C TYR A 91 2.79 1.46 19.97
N LEU A 92 1.84 0.61 20.38
CA LEU A 92 1.82 0.01 21.72
C LEU A 92 2.89 -1.09 21.89
N TYR A 93 3.14 -1.89 20.86
CA TYR A 93 3.96 -3.09 20.98
C TYR A 93 5.39 -2.92 20.44
N TYR A 94 5.56 -2.15 19.36
CA TYR A 94 6.83 -2.11 18.63
C TYR A 94 7.57 -0.77 18.75
N THR A 95 6.85 0.32 19.01
CA THR A 95 7.43 1.67 19.04
C THR A 95 7.94 2.00 20.45
N PRO A 96 9.22 2.36 20.62
CA PRO A 96 9.73 2.81 21.91
C PRO A 96 9.00 4.06 22.42
N VAL A 97 8.79 4.13 23.74
CA VAL A 97 8.09 5.26 24.37
C VAL A 97 8.83 6.57 24.09
N GLY A 98 8.12 7.57 23.56
CA GLY A 98 8.68 8.87 23.22
C GLY A 98 9.32 8.96 21.83
N ALA A 99 9.14 7.94 20.99
CA ALA A 99 9.56 7.99 19.59
C ALA A 99 8.85 9.12 18.80
N PRO A 100 9.53 9.76 17.84
CA PRO A 100 8.97 10.81 17.00
C PRO A 100 8.08 10.29 15.87
N ALA A 101 7.87 8.97 15.76
CA ALA A 101 7.06 8.31 14.74
C ALA A 101 6.67 6.89 15.19
N VAL A 102 5.63 6.32 14.58
CA VAL A 102 5.29 4.89 14.75
C VAL A 102 6.25 4.06 13.90
N TYR A 103 7.02 3.19 14.53
CA TYR A 103 7.94 2.29 13.82
C TYR A 103 7.27 0.97 13.45
N GLY A 104 7.86 0.28 12.47
CA GLY A 104 7.40 -1.05 12.06
C GLY A 104 6.18 -1.05 11.14
N VAL A 105 5.57 0.11 10.85
CA VAL A 105 4.51 0.21 9.84
C VAL A 105 5.10 -0.10 8.48
N GLN A 106 4.53 -1.08 7.79
CA GLN A 106 4.92 -1.45 6.43
C GLN A 106 3.74 -1.25 5.48
N GLY A 107 4.04 -0.87 4.24
CA GLY A 107 3.03 -0.63 3.21
C GLY A 107 2.12 -1.84 2.96
N ARG A 108 2.64 -3.06 3.10
CA ARG A 108 1.86 -4.30 2.97
C ARG A 108 0.66 -4.39 3.91
N TYR A 109 0.74 -3.76 5.10
CA TYR A 109 -0.40 -3.73 6.02
C TYR A 109 -1.54 -2.88 5.44
N LEU A 110 -1.22 -1.85 4.68
CA LEU A 110 -2.19 -0.97 4.04
C LEU A 110 -2.77 -1.52 2.73
N LEU A 111 -2.23 -2.64 2.20
CA LEU A 111 -2.81 -3.30 1.01
C LEU A 111 -4.22 -3.81 1.28
N VAL A 112 -4.50 -4.32 2.48
CA VAL A 112 -5.84 -4.79 2.87
C VAL A 112 -6.83 -3.63 2.77
N SER A 113 -6.45 -2.47 3.32
CA SER A 113 -7.21 -1.21 3.20
C SER A 113 -7.41 -0.80 1.74
N ALA A 114 -6.37 -0.89 0.91
CA ALA A 114 -6.44 -0.53 -0.51
C ALA A 114 -7.41 -1.43 -1.30
N ILE A 115 -7.43 -2.73 -1.04
CA ILE A 115 -8.36 -3.68 -1.67
C ILE A 115 -9.81 -3.34 -1.27
N ILE A 116 -10.07 -3.15 0.02
CA ILE A 116 -11.40 -2.79 0.53
C ILE A 116 -11.87 -1.47 -0.10
N LEU A 117 -10.98 -0.48 -0.20
CA LEU A 117 -11.28 0.82 -0.80
C LEU A 117 -11.60 0.70 -2.30
N SER A 118 -10.92 -0.19 -3.03
CA SER A 118 -11.19 -0.44 -4.45
C SER A 118 -12.62 -0.93 -4.70
N VAL A 119 -13.17 -1.72 -3.76
CA VAL A 119 -14.56 -2.22 -3.78
C VAL A 119 -15.55 -1.14 -3.36
N ALA A 120 -15.19 -0.30 -2.37
CA ALA A 120 -16.00 0.82 -1.92
C ALA A 120 -16.13 1.95 -2.97
N THR A 121 -15.30 1.95 -4.01
CA THR A 121 -15.28 3.02 -5.01
C THR A 121 -16.49 2.89 -5.96
N PRO A 122 -17.32 3.95 -6.08
CA PRO A 122 -18.49 3.94 -6.96
C PRO A 122 -18.07 3.87 -8.44
N SER A 123 -18.93 3.27 -9.27
CA SER A 123 -18.69 3.19 -10.71
C SER A 123 -19.00 4.52 -11.42
N ILE A 124 -18.19 4.88 -12.42
CA ILE A 124 -18.33 6.16 -13.17
C ILE A 124 -19.05 5.95 -14.54
N MET A 125 -19.38 4.71 -14.92
CA MET A 125 -19.91 4.29 -16.23
C MET A 125 -18.97 4.53 -17.44
N ARG A 126 -18.53 3.45 -18.10
CA ARG A 126 -18.90 3.06 -19.49
C ARG A 126 -18.02 1.89 -19.98
N GLY A 127 -18.69 0.79 -20.35
CA GLY A 127 -18.22 -0.20 -21.33
C GLY A 127 -17.37 -1.36 -20.76
N HIS A 128 -17.84 -2.60 -20.99
CA HIS A 128 -17.19 -3.86 -20.56
C HIS A 128 -15.87 -4.18 -21.30
N GLN A 129 -15.52 -3.42 -22.35
CA GLN A 129 -14.43 -3.77 -23.27
C GLN A 129 -13.03 -3.37 -22.77
N SER A 130 -12.90 -2.46 -21.80
CA SER A 130 -11.59 -2.03 -21.30
C SER A 130 -10.88 -3.12 -20.48
N MET A 131 -11.62 -4.04 -19.84
CA MET A 131 -11.04 -5.09 -19.02
C MET A 131 -10.35 -6.19 -19.85
N ILE A 132 -10.92 -6.56 -21.00
CA ILE A 132 -10.36 -7.63 -21.85
C ILE A 132 -8.95 -7.27 -22.36
N LEU A 133 -8.70 -5.97 -22.60
CA LEU A 133 -7.39 -5.49 -23.07
C LEU A 133 -6.40 -5.26 -21.93
N THR A 134 -6.86 -4.89 -20.73
CA THR A 134 -5.97 -4.60 -19.59
C THR A 134 -5.49 -5.87 -18.88
N VAL A 135 -6.31 -6.92 -18.81
CA VAL A 135 -5.97 -8.20 -18.18
C VAL A 135 -4.67 -8.82 -18.74
N PRO A 136 -4.47 -9.03 -20.05
CA PRO A 136 -3.24 -9.62 -20.57
C PRO A 136 -2.01 -8.75 -20.32
N VAL A 137 -2.17 -7.42 -20.35
CA VAL A 137 -1.07 -6.48 -20.03
C VAL A 137 -0.66 -6.61 -18.57
N ILE A 138 -1.63 -6.70 -17.66
CA ILE A 138 -1.37 -6.89 -16.23
C ILE A 138 -0.68 -8.24 -15.99
N TRP A 139 -1.15 -9.32 -16.61
CA TRP A 139 -0.51 -10.64 -16.52
C TRP A 139 0.92 -10.63 -17.05
N LEU A 140 1.17 -9.95 -18.17
CA LEU A 140 2.52 -9.81 -18.72
C LEU A 140 3.45 -9.06 -17.75
N ILE A 141 2.99 -7.94 -17.18
CA ILE A 141 3.75 -7.18 -16.18
C ILE A 141 4.04 -8.05 -14.95
N GLN A 142 3.03 -8.78 -14.45
CA GLN A 142 3.19 -9.68 -13.30
C GLN A 142 4.19 -10.81 -13.58
N LEU A 143 4.18 -11.38 -14.79
CA LEU A 143 5.13 -12.42 -15.18
C LEU A 143 6.56 -11.89 -15.26
N ILE A 144 6.76 -10.71 -15.84
CA ILE A 144 8.07 -10.03 -15.86
C ILE A 144 8.55 -9.76 -14.43
N CYS A 145 7.68 -9.22 -13.59
CA CYS A 145 7.98 -8.97 -12.17
C CYS A 145 8.28 -10.27 -11.40
N ALA A 146 7.58 -11.37 -11.67
CA ALA A 146 7.82 -12.66 -11.02
C ALA A 146 9.20 -13.24 -11.38
N ILE A 147 9.59 -13.17 -12.66
CA ILE A 147 10.91 -13.60 -13.13
C ILE A 147 12.01 -12.77 -12.45
N GLU A 148 11.81 -11.46 -12.36
CA GLU A 148 12.78 -10.53 -11.77
C GLU A 148 12.89 -10.70 -10.25
N SER A 149 11.77 -10.96 -9.58
CA SER A 149 11.75 -11.34 -8.18
C SER A 149 12.53 -12.62 -7.94
N PHE A 150 12.29 -13.65 -8.76
CA PHE A 150 13.01 -14.91 -8.68
C PHE A 150 14.51 -14.71 -8.92
N ARG A 151 14.90 -13.94 -9.94
CA ARG A 151 16.30 -13.62 -10.24
C ARG A 151 17.01 -12.97 -9.05
N VAL A 152 16.39 -11.96 -8.45
CA VAL A 152 16.97 -11.23 -7.31
C VAL A 152 17.08 -12.12 -6.07
N ILE A 153 16.07 -12.95 -5.80
CA ILE A 153 16.12 -13.93 -4.69
C ILE A 153 17.24 -14.94 -4.92
N VAL A 154 17.33 -15.53 -6.12
CA VAL A 154 18.38 -16.52 -6.42
C VAL A 154 19.76 -15.90 -6.32
N PHE A 155 19.96 -14.70 -6.88
CA PHE A 155 21.22 -14.00 -6.80
C PHE A 155 21.64 -13.76 -5.35
N ARG A 156 20.70 -13.32 -4.50
CA ARG A 156 20.96 -13.06 -3.09
C ARG A 156 21.27 -14.31 -2.25
N TYR A 157 20.61 -15.44 -2.51
CA TYR A 157 20.77 -16.62 -1.65
C TYR A 157 21.81 -17.63 -2.15
N TYR A 158 22.12 -17.62 -3.45
CA TYR A 158 22.96 -18.65 -4.07
C TYR A 158 24.21 -18.11 -4.77
N LEU A 159 24.29 -16.80 -5.06
CA LEU A 159 25.38 -16.21 -5.85
C LEU A 159 26.12 -15.06 -5.14
N SER A 160 25.80 -14.79 -3.88
CA SER A 160 26.51 -13.87 -2.98
C SER A 160 27.05 -14.59 -1.77
#